data_AF-C0CSR6-F1
#
_entry.id   AF-C0CSR6-F1
#
_cell.length_a   1.000
_cell.length_b   1.000
_cell.length_c   1.000
_cell.angle_alpha   90.00
_cell.angle_beta   90.00
_cell.angle_gamma   90.00
#
_symmetry.space_group_name_H-M   'P 1'
#
loop_
_entity.id
_entity.type
_entity.pdbx_description
1 polymer ?
#
loop_
_entity_poly.entity_id
_entity_poly.type
_entity_poly.pdbx_seq_one_letter_code
_entity_poly.pdbx_strand_id
1 'polypeptide(L)'
;MTPDELEKLPKPLERIIRDLEMSIMQEIIERIKAVAQITPVTDWLLVRLSAIGTSKAKIKHMIGEALIESDLRVDDIYEQAVRSDFIRNKEIYEAVEKEYIPYEENKWLQQVVETARRQTKDSLRPMENITQTMGFNVPMGGGKKVFTPLSEYLERSMDKAMMGIVTGSKTYSQAVGDVIDEMTASGIRTVDYASGKSDRIEVAARRAVMTGVAQMTDKVNEKNAEELETDHWEVDWHMGARNTGT
;
A
#
# COMPACT_ATOMS: atom_id res chain seq x y z
N MET A 1 -1.55 14.00 -3.39
CA MET A 1 -2.68 14.89 -3.07
C MET A 1 -2.11 16.24 -2.67
N THR A 2 -2.92 17.29 -2.51
CA THR A 2 -2.45 18.48 -1.76
C THR A 2 -2.34 18.11 -0.27
N PRO A 3 -1.58 18.87 0.55
CA PRO A 3 -1.57 18.68 2.00
C PRO A 3 -2.99 18.68 2.60
N ASP A 4 -3.83 19.63 2.19
CA ASP A 4 -5.22 19.76 2.67
C ASP A 4 -6.09 18.54 2.33
N GLU A 5 -5.89 17.93 1.16
CA GLU A 5 -6.60 16.71 0.76
C GLU A 5 -6.14 15.49 1.58
N LEU A 6 -4.86 15.41 1.94
CA LEU A 6 -4.32 14.36 2.82
C LEU A 6 -4.92 14.45 4.21
N GLU A 7 -5.16 15.65 4.72
CA GLU A 7 -5.78 15.87 6.03
C GLU A 7 -7.24 15.42 6.12
N LYS A 8 -7.93 15.24 4.98
CA LYS A 8 -9.29 14.65 4.95
C LYS A 8 -9.29 13.17 5.29
N LEU A 9 -8.15 12.50 5.13
CA LEU A 9 -8.01 11.10 5.52
C LEU A 9 -7.91 10.99 7.04
N PRO A 10 -8.41 9.88 7.62
CA PRO A 10 -8.12 9.56 8.99
C PRO A 10 -6.60 9.50 9.22
N LYS A 11 -6.11 10.14 10.30
CA LYS A 11 -4.66 10.29 10.57
C LYS A 11 -3.84 8.99 10.48
N PRO A 12 -4.33 7.83 10.96
CA PRO A 12 -3.66 6.54 10.73
C PRO A 12 -3.42 6.22 9.26
N LEU A 13 -4.43 6.43 8.43
CA LEU A 13 -4.41 6.09 7.01
C LEU A 13 -3.62 7.11 6.19
N GLU A 14 -3.70 8.40 6.55
CA GLU A 14 -2.83 9.45 6.03
C GLU A 14 -1.35 9.04 6.16
N ARG A 15 -0.96 8.56 7.35
CA ARG A 15 0.41 8.10 7.61
C ARG A 15 0.79 6.91 6.73
N ILE A 16 -0.06 5.88 6.64
CA ILE A 16 0.20 4.70 5.80
C ILE A 16 0.37 5.09 4.33
N ILE A 17 -0.50 5.95 3.81
CA ILE A 17 -0.44 6.43 2.43
C ILE A 17 0.82 7.26 2.20
N ARG A 18 1.18 8.15 3.13
CA ARG A 18 2.42 8.94 3.03
C ARG A 18 3.67 8.07 3.02
N ASP A 19 3.73 7.07 3.90
CA ASP A 19 4.86 6.11 3.95
C ASP A 19 4.96 5.30 2.65
N LEU A 20 3.81 4.93 2.07
CA LEU A 20 3.76 4.27 0.77
C LEU A 20 4.17 5.21 -0.38
N GLU A 21 3.67 6.45 -0.42
CA GLU A 21 4.07 7.46 -1.42
C GLU A 21 5.59 7.64 -1.42
N MET A 22 6.20 7.79 -0.25
CA MET A 22 7.65 7.95 -0.10
C MET A 22 8.42 6.71 -0.56
N SER A 23 7.94 5.51 -0.22
CA SER A 23 8.56 4.25 -0.65
C SER A 23 8.53 4.07 -2.17
N ILE A 24 7.38 4.32 -2.81
CA ILE A 24 7.24 4.23 -4.28
C ILE A 24 8.13 5.29 -4.95
N MET A 25 8.17 6.50 -4.41
CA MET A 25 8.98 7.58 -4.97
C MET A 25 10.49 7.26 -4.88
N GLN A 26 10.95 6.72 -3.75
CA GLN A 26 12.33 6.27 -3.62
C GLN A 26 12.67 5.20 -4.66
N GLU A 27 11.80 4.20 -4.84
CA GLU A 27 12.01 3.14 -5.84
C GLU A 27 12.06 3.69 -7.28
N ILE A 28 11.18 4.64 -7.63
CA ILE A 28 11.20 5.31 -8.94
C ILE A 28 12.54 6.03 -9.16
N ILE A 29 13.01 6.79 -8.17
CA ILE A 29 14.26 7.54 -8.25
C ILE A 29 15.45 6.59 -8.46
N GLU A 30 15.55 5.53 -7.67
CA GLU A 30 16.63 4.55 -7.78
C GLU A 30 16.63 3.86 -9.14
N ARG A 31 15.45 3.47 -9.65
CA ARG A 31 15.31 2.89 -10.98
C ARG A 31 15.75 3.85 -12.08
N ILE A 32 15.35 5.12 -12.00
CA ILE A 32 15.75 6.13 -12.98
C ILE A 32 17.26 6.37 -12.92
N LYS A 33 17.85 6.51 -11.72
CA LYS A 33 19.31 6.68 -11.57
C LYS A 33 20.10 5.50 -12.14
N ALA A 34 19.58 4.28 -12.02
CA ALA A 34 20.27 3.09 -12.48
C ALA A 34 20.34 2.96 -14.02
N VAL A 35 19.34 3.47 -14.76
CA VAL A 35 19.25 3.28 -16.22
C VAL A 35 19.11 4.58 -17.02
N ALA A 36 19.05 5.73 -16.35
CA ALA A 36 18.86 7.06 -16.93
C ALA A 36 17.62 7.21 -17.84
N GLN A 37 16.59 6.38 -17.64
CA GLN A 37 15.37 6.37 -18.45
C GLN A 37 14.15 5.88 -17.66
N ILE A 38 12.96 6.18 -18.15
CA ILE A 38 11.71 5.62 -17.63
C ILE A 38 11.48 4.25 -18.26
N THR A 39 11.52 3.20 -17.44
CA THR A 39 11.21 1.83 -17.88
C THR A 39 9.71 1.54 -17.77
N PRO A 40 9.18 0.46 -18.37
CA PRO A 40 7.77 0.07 -18.20
C PRO A 40 7.33 -0.11 -16.74
N VAL A 41 8.26 -0.55 -15.87
CA VAL A 41 7.99 -0.69 -14.43
C VAL A 41 7.97 0.69 -13.76
N THR A 42 8.91 1.57 -14.12
CA THR A 42 8.92 2.95 -13.61
C THR A 42 7.65 3.70 -14.02
N ASP A 43 7.22 3.57 -15.29
CA ASP A 43 5.95 4.11 -15.79
C ASP A 43 4.75 3.60 -14.98
N TRP A 44 4.73 2.32 -14.64
CA TRP A 44 3.66 1.74 -13.82
C TRP A 44 3.58 2.40 -12.45
N LEU A 45 4.72 2.54 -11.78
CA LEU A 45 4.80 3.14 -10.45
C LEU A 45 4.37 4.61 -10.48
N LEU A 46 4.71 5.35 -11.53
CA LEU A 46 4.24 6.74 -11.74
C LEU A 46 2.71 6.81 -11.89
N VAL A 47 2.12 5.91 -12.68
CA VAL A 47 0.66 5.79 -12.81
C VAL A 47 0.01 5.49 -11.46
N ARG A 48 0.58 4.56 -10.67
CA ARG A 48 0.05 4.20 -9.35
C ARG A 48 0.16 5.33 -8.34
N LEU A 49 1.28 6.05 -8.33
CA LEU A 49 1.48 7.22 -7.47
C LEU A 49 0.46 8.32 -7.82
N SER A 50 0.21 8.56 -9.10
CA SER A 50 -0.85 9.47 -9.54
C SER A 50 -2.26 9.01 -9.14
N ALA A 51 -2.55 7.71 -9.19
CA ALA A 51 -3.86 7.15 -8.82
C ALA A 51 -4.16 7.24 -7.31
N ILE A 52 -3.12 7.18 -6.46
CA ILE A 52 -3.22 7.47 -5.01
C ILE A 52 -3.41 8.98 -4.76
N GLY A 53 -3.32 9.79 -5.82
CA GLY A 53 -3.66 11.21 -5.84
C GLY A 53 -2.44 12.12 -5.78
N THR A 54 -1.20 11.61 -5.79
CA THR A 54 0.02 12.42 -5.90
C THR A 54 -0.01 13.22 -7.21
N SER A 55 0.20 14.54 -7.15
CA SER A 55 0.09 15.37 -8.35
C SER A 55 1.28 15.16 -9.29
N LYS A 56 1.04 15.16 -10.60
CA LYS A 56 2.08 15.06 -11.64
C LYS A 56 3.21 16.08 -11.43
N ALA A 57 2.87 17.30 -11.03
CA ALA A 57 3.84 18.35 -10.72
C ALA A 57 4.72 18.03 -9.50
N LYS A 58 4.15 17.49 -8.40
CA LYS A 58 4.91 17.06 -7.23
C LYS A 58 5.86 15.92 -7.60
N ILE A 59 5.38 14.95 -8.37
CA ILE A 59 6.19 13.81 -8.85
C ILE A 59 7.37 14.32 -9.68
N LYS A 60 7.12 15.14 -10.71
CA LYS A 60 8.18 15.70 -11.58
C LYS A 60 9.20 16.51 -10.77
N HIS A 61 8.73 17.32 -9.82
CA HIS A 61 9.61 18.12 -8.96
C HIS A 61 10.51 17.23 -8.10
N MET A 62 9.95 16.23 -7.40
CA MET A 62 10.72 15.33 -6.54
C MET A 62 11.75 14.50 -7.34
N ILE A 63 11.37 14.02 -8.54
CA ILE A 63 12.32 13.35 -9.44
C ILE A 63 13.41 14.32 -9.87
N GLY A 64 13.03 15.52 -10.31
CA GLY A 64 13.98 16.56 -10.74
C GLY A 64 15.02 16.87 -9.65
N GLU A 65 14.58 17.12 -8.41
CA GLU A 65 15.48 17.36 -7.29
C GLU A 65 16.40 16.17 -7.00
N ALA A 66 15.87 14.96 -7.00
CA ALA A 66 16.65 13.77 -6.69
C ALA A 66 17.71 13.44 -7.75
N LEU A 67 17.54 13.92 -8.98
CA LEU A 67 18.43 13.68 -10.11
C LEU A 67 19.53 14.75 -10.29
N ILE A 68 19.46 15.87 -9.56
CA ILE A 68 20.45 16.97 -9.63
C ILE A 68 21.88 16.44 -9.44
N GLU A 69 22.10 15.62 -8.43
CA GLU A 69 23.43 15.08 -8.11
C GLU A 69 23.94 14.05 -9.13
N SER A 70 23.04 13.50 -9.95
CA SER A 70 23.36 12.47 -10.94
C SER A 70 23.62 13.03 -12.35
N ASP A 71 23.64 14.36 -12.50
CA ASP A 71 23.75 15.07 -13.80
C ASP A 71 22.70 14.60 -14.84
N LEU A 72 21.55 14.14 -14.33
CA LEU A 72 20.42 13.67 -15.14
C LEU A 72 19.35 14.76 -15.22
N ARG A 73 18.93 15.10 -16.43
CA ARG A 73 17.88 16.08 -16.66
C ARG A 73 16.52 15.39 -16.73
N VAL A 74 15.62 15.75 -15.82
CA VAL A 74 14.27 15.17 -15.77
C VAL A 74 13.49 15.43 -17.06
N ASP A 75 13.68 16.59 -17.69
CA ASP A 75 13.01 16.92 -18.95
C ASP A 75 13.44 15.97 -20.09
N ASP A 76 14.73 15.69 -20.21
CA ASP A 76 15.27 14.78 -21.22
C ASP A 76 14.73 13.35 -21.01
N ILE A 77 14.65 12.90 -19.76
CA ILE A 77 14.10 11.60 -19.38
C ILE A 77 12.60 11.50 -19.73
N TYR A 78 11.84 12.56 -19.46
CA TYR A 78 10.41 12.63 -19.78
C TYR A 78 10.19 12.70 -21.30
N GLU A 79 11.02 13.42 -22.04
CA GLU A 79 10.95 13.48 -23.50
C GLU A 79 11.23 12.11 -24.14
N GLN A 80 12.21 11.37 -23.63
CA GLN A 80 12.47 9.99 -24.04
C GLN A 80 11.29 9.07 -23.74
N ALA A 81 10.65 9.24 -22.57
CA ALA A 81 9.47 8.49 -22.20
C ALA A 81 8.33 8.69 -23.19
N VAL A 82 7.96 9.94 -23.52
CA VAL A 82 6.86 10.26 -24.47
C VAL A 82 7.04 9.59 -25.85
N ARG A 83 8.29 9.41 -26.29
CA ARG A 83 8.64 8.76 -27.57
C ARG A 83 8.61 7.24 -27.51
N SER A 84 8.44 6.63 -26.34
CA SER A 84 8.47 5.19 -26.13
C SER A 84 7.10 4.54 -26.34
N ASP A 85 7.07 3.37 -26.99
CA ASP A 85 5.83 2.67 -27.35
C ASP A 85 5.08 2.02 -26.17
N PHE A 86 5.75 1.86 -25.02
CA PHE A 86 5.17 1.23 -23.83
C PHE A 86 4.47 2.21 -22.88
N ILE A 87 4.48 3.51 -23.18
CA ILE A 87 3.82 4.51 -22.33
C ILE A 87 2.31 4.31 -22.39
N ARG A 88 1.73 3.98 -21.24
CA ARG A 88 0.28 3.77 -21.09
C ARG A 88 -0.48 5.07 -20.97
N ASN A 89 0.12 6.08 -20.35
CA ASN A 89 -0.47 7.40 -20.21
C ASN A 89 0.58 8.49 -20.49
N LYS A 90 0.49 9.09 -21.69
CA LYS A 90 1.37 10.19 -22.11
C LYS A 90 1.15 11.46 -21.31
N GLU A 91 -0.07 11.67 -20.80
CA GLU A 91 -0.46 12.84 -20.02
C GLU A 91 0.30 12.96 -18.70
N ILE A 92 0.94 11.89 -18.22
CA ILE A 92 1.82 11.92 -17.04
C ILE A 92 3.12 12.69 -17.34
N TYR A 93 3.54 12.70 -18.61
CA TYR A 93 4.80 13.27 -19.06
C TYR A 93 4.63 14.58 -19.84
N GLU A 94 3.44 14.82 -20.37
CA GLU A 94 3.09 16.06 -21.05
C GLU A 94 2.91 17.20 -20.05
N ALA A 95 3.24 18.43 -20.47
CA ALA A 95 3.26 19.63 -19.64
C ALA A 95 1.85 20.14 -19.29
N VAL A 96 1.05 19.31 -18.62
CA VAL A 96 -0.24 19.70 -18.06
C VAL A 96 -0.01 20.13 -16.62
N GLU A 97 -0.02 21.44 -16.40
CA GLU A 97 -0.09 22.01 -15.06
C GLU A 97 -1.41 21.58 -14.40
N LYS A 98 -1.29 20.79 -13.33
CA LYS A 98 -2.37 20.32 -12.44
C LYS A 98 -3.39 19.38 -13.09
N GLU A 99 -3.05 18.10 -13.08
CA GLU A 99 -4.06 17.06 -12.85
C GLU A 99 -3.64 16.25 -11.63
N TYR A 100 -4.37 16.46 -10.54
CA TYR A 100 -4.51 15.47 -9.47
C TYR A 100 -6.00 15.20 -9.34
N ILE A 101 -6.38 13.97 -8.98
CA ILE A 101 -7.77 13.61 -8.72
C ILE A 101 -8.07 14.01 -7.26
N PRO A 102 -9.00 14.95 -6.99
CA PRO A 102 -9.39 15.29 -5.62
C PRO A 102 -9.93 14.08 -4.87
N TYR A 103 -9.82 14.08 -3.54
CA TYR A 103 -10.26 12.94 -2.74
C TYR A 103 -11.76 12.66 -2.95
N GLU A 104 -12.59 13.70 -3.07
CA GLU A 104 -14.03 13.62 -3.31
C GLU A 104 -14.39 12.93 -4.65
N GLU A 105 -13.50 13.00 -5.62
CA GLU A 105 -13.69 12.41 -6.95
C GLU A 105 -13.00 11.05 -7.09
N ASN A 106 -12.03 10.75 -6.22
CA ASN A 106 -11.29 9.49 -6.21
C ASN A 106 -12.08 8.36 -5.53
N LYS A 107 -13.11 7.84 -6.22
CA LYS A 107 -13.95 6.74 -5.75
C LYS A 107 -13.16 5.50 -5.33
N TRP A 108 -12.06 5.21 -6.03
CA TRP A 108 -11.20 4.08 -5.71
C TRP A 108 -10.53 4.27 -4.34
N LEU A 109 -9.93 5.44 -4.09
CA LEU A 109 -9.31 5.75 -2.79
C LEU A 109 -10.35 5.79 -1.67
N GLN A 110 -11.54 6.35 -1.91
CA GLN A 110 -12.65 6.31 -0.96
C GLN A 110 -13.07 4.87 -0.61
N GLN A 111 -13.11 3.97 -1.59
CA GLN A 111 -13.38 2.55 -1.35
C GLN A 111 -12.29 1.92 -0.48
N VAL A 112 -11.01 2.19 -0.75
CA VAL A 112 -9.90 1.70 0.10
C VAL A 112 -10.04 2.19 1.54
N VAL A 113 -10.37 3.47 1.75
CA VAL A 113 -10.58 4.08 3.07
C VAL A 113 -11.76 3.43 3.80
N GLU A 114 -12.88 3.26 3.10
CA GLU A 114 -14.09 2.59 3.62
C GLU A 114 -13.78 1.15 4.04
N THR A 115 -13.11 0.40 3.18
CA THR A 115 -12.78 -1.00 3.43
C THR A 115 -11.82 -1.14 4.60
N ALA A 116 -10.79 -0.29 4.69
CA ALA A 116 -9.90 -0.25 5.84
C ALA A 116 -10.65 0.05 7.15
N ARG A 117 -11.63 0.98 7.10
CA ARG A 117 -12.51 1.27 8.24
C ARG A 117 -13.36 0.06 8.64
N ARG A 118 -13.95 -0.65 7.67
CA ARG A 118 -14.76 -1.86 7.92
C ARG A 118 -13.90 -2.98 8.53
N GLN A 119 -12.71 -3.21 8.00
CA GLN A 119 -11.79 -4.26 8.46
C GLN A 119 -11.27 -4.00 9.89
N THR A 120 -11.13 -2.74 10.27
CA THR A 120 -10.62 -2.33 11.60
C THR A 120 -11.71 -1.89 12.57
N LYS A 121 -13.00 -2.09 12.22
CA LYS A 121 -14.15 -1.58 12.99
C LYS A 121 -14.15 -2.00 14.45
N ASP A 122 -13.78 -3.24 14.73
CA ASP A 122 -13.74 -3.81 16.08
C ASP A 122 -12.33 -3.80 16.70
N SER A 123 -11.38 -3.12 16.05
CA SER A 123 -10.01 -2.94 16.56
C SER A 123 -9.97 -1.88 17.66
N LEU A 124 -9.05 -2.07 18.61
CA LEU A 124 -8.71 -1.07 19.62
C LEU A 124 -8.17 0.22 18.99
N ARG A 125 -7.58 0.14 17.78
CA ARG A 125 -7.06 1.27 17.01
C ARG A 125 -7.65 1.22 15.61
N PRO A 126 -8.76 1.93 15.37
CA PRO A 126 -9.38 1.98 14.05
C PRO A 126 -8.39 2.50 13.00
N MET A 127 -8.42 1.90 11.82
CA MET A 127 -7.57 2.21 10.66
C MET A 127 -6.06 2.02 10.91
N GLU A 128 -5.70 1.32 11.98
CA GLU A 128 -4.35 0.79 12.22
C GLU A 128 -4.43 -0.73 12.32
N ASN A 129 -3.30 -1.39 12.02
CA ASN A 129 -3.20 -2.84 12.01
C ASN A 129 -4.30 -3.47 11.14
N ILE A 130 -4.37 -3.01 9.90
CA ILE A 130 -5.31 -3.48 8.89
C ILE A 130 -5.11 -4.99 8.67
N THR A 131 -3.86 -5.47 8.75
CA THR A 131 -3.54 -6.91 8.67
C THR A 131 -3.96 -7.73 9.91
N GLN A 132 -4.46 -7.09 10.96
CA GLN A 132 -4.89 -7.69 12.22
C GLN A 132 -3.84 -8.62 12.87
N THR A 133 -2.55 -8.34 12.68
CA THR A 133 -1.48 -9.11 13.30
C THR A 133 -1.50 -8.97 14.82
N MET A 134 -1.18 -10.04 15.52
CA MET A 134 -1.03 -10.04 16.99
C MET A 134 0.43 -10.16 17.44
N GLY A 135 1.36 -9.94 16.53
CA GLY A 135 2.80 -10.05 16.81
C GLY A 135 3.23 -9.04 17.87
N PHE A 136 4.03 -9.51 18.83
CA PHE A 136 4.57 -8.72 19.95
C PHE A 136 3.52 -8.08 20.88
N ASN A 137 2.25 -8.47 20.78
CA ASN A 137 1.22 -8.04 21.72
C ASN A 137 1.40 -8.77 23.06
N VAL A 138 1.25 -8.02 24.15
CA VAL A 138 1.37 -8.57 25.50
C VAL A 138 -0.01 -8.75 26.14
N PRO A 139 -0.25 -9.85 26.88
CA PRO A 139 -1.49 -10.04 27.61
C PRO A 139 -1.53 -9.10 28.83
N MET A 140 -2.61 -8.33 28.95
CA MET A 140 -3.00 -7.60 30.15
C MET A 140 -4.18 -8.38 30.77
N GLY A 141 -4.17 -8.60 32.08
CA GLY A 141 -5.20 -9.42 32.75
C GLY A 141 -6.64 -9.08 32.33
N GLY A 142 -7.53 -10.09 32.34
CA GLY A 142 -8.93 -9.93 31.90
C GLY A 142 -9.13 -10.03 30.38
N GLY A 143 -8.22 -10.71 29.66
CA GLY A 143 -8.34 -10.97 28.22
C GLY A 143 -7.98 -9.79 27.31
N LYS A 144 -7.57 -8.65 27.88
CA LYS A 144 -7.14 -7.47 27.12
C LYS A 144 -5.71 -7.65 26.63
N LYS A 145 -5.42 -7.18 25.42
CA LYS A 145 -4.08 -7.20 24.84
C LYS A 145 -3.58 -5.77 24.74
N VAL A 146 -2.30 -5.56 25.01
CA VAL A 146 -1.66 -4.24 24.91
C VAL A 146 -0.63 -4.27 23.80
N PHE A 147 -0.63 -3.22 22.99
CA PHE A 147 0.35 -2.99 21.94
C PHE A 147 1.65 -2.51 22.54
N THR A 148 2.76 -3.10 22.10
CA THR A 148 4.10 -2.67 22.45
C THR A 148 4.65 -1.78 21.33
N PRO A 149 5.67 -0.95 21.57
CA PRO A 149 6.32 -0.21 20.48
C PRO A 149 6.80 -1.13 19.33
N LEU A 150 7.18 -2.36 19.66
CA LEU A 150 7.59 -3.36 18.68
C LEU A 150 6.41 -3.93 17.88
N SER A 151 5.25 -4.14 18.51
CA SER A 151 4.04 -4.53 17.78
C SER A 151 3.60 -3.42 16.83
N GLU A 152 3.61 -2.16 17.29
CA GLU A 152 3.26 -1.00 16.46
C GLU A 152 4.19 -0.85 15.26
N TYR A 153 5.49 -1.09 15.46
CA TYR A 153 6.45 -1.06 14.37
C TYR A 153 6.15 -2.14 13.33
N LEU A 154 5.95 -3.39 13.77
CA LEU A 154 5.59 -4.50 12.90
C LEU A 154 4.30 -4.20 12.11
N GLU A 155 3.25 -3.76 12.79
CA GLU A 155 1.94 -3.47 12.19
C GLU A 155 2.04 -2.39 11.12
N ARG A 156 2.81 -1.31 11.36
CA ARG A 156 3.01 -0.25 10.36
C ARG A 156 3.67 -0.77 9.09
N SER A 157 4.70 -1.60 9.22
CA SER A 157 5.36 -2.20 8.06
C SER A 157 4.41 -3.13 7.30
N MET A 158 3.58 -3.90 8.00
CA MET A 158 2.55 -4.77 7.40
C MET A 158 1.44 -3.98 6.71
N ASP A 159 0.96 -2.89 7.31
CA ASP A 159 -0.09 -2.04 6.74
C ASP A 159 0.40 -1.33 5.47
N LYS A 160 1.65 -0.84 5.47
CA LYS A 160 2.31 -0.29 4.28
C LYS A 160 2.41 -1.34 3.17
N ALA A 161 2.83 -2.56 3.50
CA ALA A 161 2.94 -3.66 2.53
C ALA A 161 1.57 -4.04 1.94
N MET A 162 0.55 -4.14 2.78
CA MET A 162 -0.82 -4.41 2.38
C MET A 162 -1.35 -3.31 1.46
N MET A 163 -1.13 -2.03 1.81
CA MET A 163 -1.53 -0.91 0.97
C MET A 163 -0.78 -0.91 -0.38
N GLY A 164 0.50 -1.29 -0.39
CA GLY A 164 1.28 -1.47 -1.62
C GLY A 164 0.65 -2.49 -2.58
N ILE A 165 0.13 -3.60 -2.05
CA ILE A 165 -0.58 -4.62 -2.84
C ILE A 165 -1.92 -4.09 -3.34
N VAL A 166 -2.73 -3.50 -2.45
CA VAL A 166 -4.09 -3.02 -2.77
C VAL A 166 -4.07 -1.90 -3.82
N THR A 167 -3.08 -1.02 -3.73
CA THR A 167 -2.84 0.05 -4.71
C THR A 167 -2.26 -0.46 -6.03
N GLY A 168 -1.82 -1.73 -6.08
CA GLY A 168 -1.15 -2.32 -7.24
C GLY A 168 0.27 -1.78 -7.48
N SER A 169 0.85 -1.07 -6.52
CA SER A 169 2.22 -0.56 -6.60
C SER A 169 3.27 -1.63 -6.30
N LYS A 170 2.90 -2.68 -5.55
CA LYS A 170 3.77 -3.81 -5.21
C LYS A 170 3.06 -5.13 -5.50
N THR A 171 3.82 -6.12 -5.95
CA THR A 171 3.37 -7.52 -5.93
C THR A 171 3.42 -8.07 -4.51
N TYR A 172 2.68 -9.17 -4.24
CA TYR A 172 2.75 -9.88 -2.96
C TYR A 172 4.17 -10.21 -2.52
N SER A 173 4.99 -10.72 -3.44
CA SER A 173 6.38 -11.10 -3.14
C SER A 173 7.25 -9.89 -2.79
N GLN A 174 7.09 -8.77 -3.49
CA GLN A 174 7.80 -7.53 -3.18
C GLN A 174 7.37 -6.97 -1.83
N ALA A 175 6.06 -6.84 -1.59
CA ALA A 175 5.54 -6.28 -0.35
C ALA A 175 5.94 -7.11 0.88
N VAL A 176 5.89 -8.45 0.79
CA VAL A 176 6.34 -9.33 1.86
C VAL A 176 7.87 -9.28 2.02
N GLY A 177 8.62 -9.21 0.91
CA GLY A 177 10.07 -9.04 0.92
C GLY A 177 10.49 -7.75 1.63
N ASP A 178 9.89 -6.61 1.27
CA ASP A 178 10.14 -5.30 1.86
C ASP A 178 9.96 -5.33 3.39
N VAL A 179 8.93 -6.02 3.89
CA VAL A 179 8.71 -6.19 5.33
C VAL A 179 9.80 -7.06 5.97
N ILE A 180 10.16 -8.18 5.34
CA ILE A 180 11.21 -9.06 5.86
C ILE A 180 12.53 -8.31 5.93
N ASP A 181 12.90 -7.58 4.87
CA ASP A 181 14.13 -6.81 4.80
C ASP A 181 14.15 -5.70 5.86
N GLU A 182 13.05 -4.95 6.02
CA GLU A 182 12.92 -3.89 7.03
C GLU A 182 13.04 -4.44 8.46
N MET A 183 12.36 -5.55 8.75
CA MET A 183 12.40 -6.19 10.07
C MET A 183 13.78 -6.79 10.38
N THR A 184 14.38 -7.49 9.42
CA THR A 184 15.68 -8.12 9.60
C THR A 184 16.82 -7.12 9.71
N ALA A 185 16.79 -6.02 8.93
CA ALA A 185 17.71 -4.89 9.08
C ALA A 185 17.61 -4.25 10.48
N SER A 186 16.42 -4.26 11.07
CA SER A 186 16.16 -3.78 12.44
C SER A 186 16.48 -4.81 13.53
N GLY A 187 17.03 -5.98 13.17
CA GLY A 187 17.41 -7.04 14.10
C GLY A 187 16.26 -8.00 14.49
N ILE A 188 15.06 -7.81 13.95
CA ILE A 188 13.89 -8.65 14.23
C ILE A 188 13.93 -9.89 13.32
N ARG A 189 14.08 -11.07 13.92
CA ARG A 189 14.09 -12.36 13.20
C ARG A 189 12.90 -13.26 13.51
N THR A 190 12.30 -13.06 14.68
CA THR A 190 11.18 -13.84 15.20
C THR A 190 10.09 -12.92 15.71
N VAL A 191 8.84 -13.35 15.56
CA VAL A 191 7.66 -12.67 16.08
C VAL A 191 7.03 -13.53 17.14
N ASP A 192 6.99 -13.01 18.36
CA ASP A 192 6.39 -13.68 19.51
C ASP A 192 4.93 -13.29 19.65
N TYR A 193 4.08 -14.26 19.96
CA TYR A 193 2.65 -14.06 20.12
C TYR A 193 2.24 -14.30 21.57
N ALA A 194 1.21 -13.59 22.04
CA ALA A 194 0.65 -13.77 23.38
C ALA A 194 0.18 -15.22 23.67
N SER A 195 -0.05 -16.03 22.64
CA SER A 195 -0.35 -17.47 22.77
C SER A 195 0.85 -18.34 23.20
N GLY A 196 2.04 -17.76 23.32
CA GLY A 196 3.30 -18.49 23.57
C GLY A 196 3.94 -19.08 22.30
N LYS A 197 3.33 -18.86 21.13
CA LYS A 197 3.92 -19.24 19.84
C LYS A 197 4.97 -18.21 19.41
N SER A 198 6.05 -18.66 18.79
CA SER A 198 7.01 -17.81 18.09
C SER A 198 7.12 -18.30 16.65
N ASP A 199 6.99 -17.39 15.69
CA ASP A 199 7.19 -17.68 14.27
C ASP A 199 8.39 -16.88 13.74
N ARG A 200 9.10 -17.40 12.74
CA ARG A 200 10.09 -16.59 12.02
C ARG A 200 9.39 -15.45 11.28
N ILE A 201 10.09 -14.33 11.11
CA ILE A 201 9.50 -13.12 10.51
C ILE A 201 8.94 -13.37 9.11
N GLU A 202 9.57 -14.23 8.31
CA GLU A 202 9.12 -14.54 6.94
C GLU A 202 7.74 -15.22 6.94
N VAL A 203 7.52 -16.10 7.93
CA VAL A 203 6.24 -16.81 8.10
C VAL A 203 5.19 -15.84 8.65
N ALA A 204 5.55 -15.04 9.65
CA ALA A 204 4.66 -14.07 10.27
C ALA A 204 4.19 -13.01 9.24
N ALA A 205 5.12 -12.46 8.46
CA ALA A 205 4.86 -11.45 7.44
C ALA A 205 3.96 -11.98 6.33
N ARG A 206 4.34 -13.12 5.73
CA ARG A 206 3.52 -13.74 4.68
C ARG A 206 2.11 -14.03 5.18
N ARG A 207 1.95 -14.59 6.38
CA ARG A 207 0.63 -14.90 6.92
C ARG A 207 -0.19 -13.63 7.13
N ALA A 208 0.34 -12.64 7.84
CA ALA A 208 -0.38 -11.41 8.16
C ALA A 208 -0.80 -10.66 6.89
N VAL A 209 0.12 -10.47 5.94
CA VAL A 209 -0.17 -9.75 4.69
C VAL A 209 -1.21 -10.50 3.84
N MET A 210 -1.04 -11.81 3.63
CA MET A 210 -1.98 -12.58 2.80
C MET A 210 -3.38 -12.65 3.43
N THR A 211 -3.47 -12.85 4.74
CA THR A 211 -4.74 -12.84 5.46
C THR A 211 -5.39 -11.45 5.40
N GLY A 212 -4.61 -10.39 5.63
CA GLY A 212 -5.10 -9.02 5.56
C GLY A 212 -5.67 -8.67 4.19
N VAL A 213 -4.94 -9.01 3.11
CA VAL A 213 -5.41 -8.78 1.73
C VAL A 213 -6.68 -9.56 1.43
N ALA A 214 -6.74 -10.84 1.80
CA ALA A 214 -7.96 -11.65 1.59
C ALA A 214 -9.17 -11.03 2.30
N GLN A 215 -9.03 -10.67 3.57
CA GLN A 215 -10.08 -9.99 4.33
C GLN A 215 -10.50 -8.66 3.70
N MET A 216 -9.55 -7.88 3.17
CA MET A 216 -9.87 -6.62 2.50
C MET A 216 -10.64 -6.85 1.21
N THR A 217 -10.24 -7.85 0.41
CA THR A 217 -10.97 -8.26 -0.79
C THR A 217 -12.39 -8.69 -0.43
N ASP A 218 -12.58 -9.46 0.64
CA ASP A 218 -13.90 -9.85 1.14
C ASP A 218 -14.75 -8.62 1.50
N LYS A 219 -14.16 -7.59 2.14
CA LYS A 219 -14.87 -6.35 2.48
C LYS A 219 -15.21 -5.48 1.27
N VAL A 220 -14.37 -5.47 0.23
CA VAL A 220 -14.69 -4.82 -1.06
C VAL A 220 -15.85 -5.55 -1.73
N ASN A 221 -15.80 -6.87 -1.74
CA ASN A 221 -16.84 -7.73 -2.28
C ASN A 221 -18.17 -7.47 -1.56
N GLU A 222 -18.21 -7.56 -0.23
CA GLU A 222 -19.39 -7.23 0.61
C GLU A 222 -20.01 -5.88 0.21
N LYS A 223 -19.18 -4.85 0.04
CA LYS A 223 -19.64 -3.51 -0.39
C LYS A 223 -20.24 -3.53 -1.80
N ASN A 224 -19.59 -4.20 -2.75
CA ASN A 224 -20.09 -4.27 -4.12
C ASN A 224 -21.44 -5.01 -4.19
N ALA A 225 -21.62 -6.06 -3.38
CA ALA A 225 -22.89 -6.78 -3.28
C ALA A 225 -24.01 -5.93 -2.66
N GLU A 226 -23.70 -5.13 -1.63
CA GLU A 226 -24.61 -4.12 -1.08
C GLU A 226 -25.03 -3.09 -2.14
N GLU A 227 -24.08 -2.56 -2.92
CA GLU A 227 -24.35 -1.57 -3.98
C GLU A 227 -25.14 -2.15 -5.16
N LEU A 228 -24.97 -3.44 -5.46
CA LEU A 228 -25.67 -4.14 -6.53
C LEU A 228 -26.98 -4.81 -6.07
N GLU A 229 -27.33 -4.70 -4.79
CA GLU A 229 -28.49 -5.35 -4.18
C GLU A 229 -28.53 -6.88 -4.45
N THR A 230 -27.38 -7.54 -4.37
CA THR A 230 -27.24 -8.98 -4.66
C THR A 230 -26.67 -9.75 -3.47
N ASP A 231 -27.03 -11.02 -3.37
CA ASP A 231 -26.47 -12.01 -2.45
C ASP A 231 -25.60 -13.05 -3.17
N HIS A 232 -25.28 -12.82 -4.45
CA HIS A 232 -24.53 -13.74 -5.29
C HIS A 232 -23.06 -13.33 -5.45
N TRP A 233 -22.19 -14.34 -5.49
CA TRP A 233 -20.75 -14.19 -5.61
C TRP A 233 -20.23 -15.05 -6.75
N GLU A 234 -19.36 -14.49 -7.58
CA GLU A 234 -18.54 -15.30 -8.48
C GLU A 234 -17.34 -15.84 -7.70
N VAL A 235 -17.22 -17.16 -7.65
CA VAL A 235 -16.11 -17.86 -6.99
C VAL A 235 -15.45 -18.79 -7.99
N ASP A 236 -14.11 -18.79 -7.99
CA ASP A 236 -13.36 -19.73 -8.80
C ASP A 236 -13.74 -21.16 -8.43
N TRP A 237 -14.01 -22.00 -9.43
CA TRP A 237 -14.34 -23.40 -9.18
C TRP A 237 -13.12 -24.12 -8.59
N HIS A 238 -13.23 -24.55 -7.34
CA HIS A 238 -12.23 -25.40 -6.71
C HIS A 238 -12.89 -26.46 -5.82
N MET A 239 -12.26 -27.63 -5.72
CA MET A 239 -12.79 -28.82 -5.04
C MET A 239 -13.21 -28.61 -3.58
N GLY A 240 -12.73 -27.54 -2.93
CA GLY A 240 -13.06 -27.16 -1.55
C GLY A 240 -14.05 -25.98 -1.40
N ALA A 241 -14.71 -25.53 -2.47
CA ALA A 241 -15.66 -24.41 -2.40
C ALA A 241 -16.85 -24.81 -1.52
N ARG A 242 -17.02 -24.12 -0.40
CA ARG A 242 -18.13 -24.34 0.52
C ARG A 242 -19.21 -23.31 0.21
N ASN A 243 -20.44 -23.79 0.03
CA ASN A 243 -21.62 -22.95 -0.17
C ASN A 243 -22.15 -22.33 1.13
N THR A 244 -21.54 -22.64 2.28
CA THR A 244 -21.81 -22.02 3.58
C THR A 244 -20.50 -21.86 4.36
N GLY A 245 -20.29 -20.67 4.94
CA GLY A 245 -19.26 -20.46 5.97
C GLY A 245 -19.78 -20.95 7.33
N THR A 246 -18.97 -21.73 8.05
CA THR A 246 -19.24 -22.15 9.44
C THR A 246 -18.83 -21.08 10.43
#